data_AF-A0A7K0WDD7-F1
#
_entry.id   AF-A0A7K0WDD7-F1
#
_cell.length_a   1.000
_cell.length_b   1.000
_cell.length_c   1.000
_cell.angle_alpha   90.00
_cell.angle_beta   90.00
_cell.angle_gamma   90.00
#
_symmetry.space_group_name_H-M   'P 1'
#
loop_
_entity.id
_entity.type
_entity.pdbx_description
1 polymer ?
#
loop_
_entity_poly.entity_id
_entity_poly.type
_entity_poly.pdbx_seq_one_letter_code
_entity_poly.pdbx_strand_id
1 'polypeptide(L)'
;KGLSADTALVVAAELTERDALKAHAEAELGIDSGQQVSPGQAAISSFISFALGSLLPLVAITGPWIDFRIQATIFAVVLSLAITGFVGAKIGGAKSAKAVLRNVVVSALTMGVTYAIGSLVGSVHF
;
A
#
# COMPACT_ATOMS: atom_id res chain seq x y z
N LYS A 1 -8.98 -15.71 27.56
CA LYS A 1 -8.59 -14.78 28.66
C LYS A 1 -8.68 -15.44 30.07
N GLY A 2 -8.37 -16.73 30.25
CA GLY A 2 -8.28 -17.35 31.59
C GLY A 2 -9.58 -17.43 32.41
N LEU A 3 -10.75 -17.22 31.80
CA LEU A 3 -12.06 -17.28 32.46
C LEU A 3 -12.58 -18.72 32.56
N SER A 4 -13.38 -19.03 33.58
CA SER A 4 -14.16 -20.27 33.62
C SER A 4 -15.20 -20.29 32.50
N ALA A 5 -15.66 -21.48 32.10
CA ALA A 5 -16.57 -21.65 30.97
C ALA A 5 -17.90 -20.89 31.17
N ASP A 6 -18.47 -20.96 32.37
CA ASP A 6 -19.72 -20.25 32.70
C ASP A 6 -19.55 -18.73 32.62
N THR A 7 -18.44 -18.18 33.13
CA THR A 7 -18.19 -16.74 33.06
C THR A 7 -17.87 -16.29 31.63
N ALA A 8 -17.21 -17.12 30.82
CA ALA A 8 -16.95 -16.82 29.42
C ALA A 8 -18.26 -16.73 28.61
N LEU A 9 -19.24 -17.60 28.89
CA LEU A 9 -20.55 -17.58 28.24
C LEU A 9 -21.35 -16.32 28.56
N VAL A 10 -21.38 -15.91 29.84
CA VAL A 10 -22.07 -14.69 30.27
C VAL A 10 -21.44 -13.46 29.63
N VAL A 11 -20.11 -13.34 29.66
CA VAL A 11 -19.38 -12.23 29.05
C VAL A 11 -19.60 -12.17 27.53
N ALA A 12 -19.61 -13.32 26.85
CA ALA A 12 -19.89 -13.39 25.42
C ALA A 12 -21.31 -12.92 25.09
N ALA A 13 -22.32 -13.33 25.86
CA ALA A 13 -23.70 -12.92 25.65
C ALA A 13 -23.87 -11.40 25.85
N GLU A 14 -23.33 -10.84 26.93
CA GLU A 14 -23.43 -9.40 27.24
C GLU A 14 -22.71 -8.51 26.21
N LEU A 15 -21.54 -8.95 25.72
CA LEU A 15 -20.79 -8.23 24.69
C LEU A 15 -21.48 -8.31 23.31
N THR A 16 -22.05 -9.47 22.99
CA THR A 16 -22.77 -9.69 21.73
C THR A 16 -24.07 -8.89 21.67
N GLU A 17 -24.79 -8.76 22.79
CA GLU A 17 -26.03 -7.99 22.90
C GLU A 17 -25.79 -6.48 22.69
N ARG A 18 -24.60 -5.97 23.05
CA ARG A 18 -24.22 -4.57 22.80
C ARG A 18 -23.74 -4.33 21.38
N ASP A 19 -22.83 -5.18 20.88
CA ASP A 19 -22.30 -5.08 19.52
C ASP A 19 -21.60 -6.41 19.12
N ALA A 20 -22.37 -7.29 18.49
CA ALA A 20 -21.91 -8.60 18.05
C ALA A 20 -20.70 -8.54 17.10
N LEU A 21 -20.69 -7.58 16.17
CA LEU A 21 -19.62 -7.44 15.17
C LEU A 21 -18.33 -6.97 15.83
N LYS A 22 -18.41 -6.00 16.72
CA LYS A 22 -17.26 -5.51 17.49
C LYS A 22 -16.72 -6.58 18.45
N ALA A 23 -17.59 -7.28 19.17
CA ALA A 23 -17.19 -8.31 20.13
C ALA A 23 -16.45 -9.47 19.44
N HIS A 24 -16.95 -9.92 18.28
CA HIS A 24 -16.27 -10.94 17.49
C HIS A 24 -14.97 -10.41 16.86
N ALA A 25 -14.96 -9.19 16.31
CA ALA A 25 -13.74 -8.59 15.72
C ALA A 25 -12.63 -8.36 16.76
N GLU A 26 -12.97 -7.95 17.99
CA GLU A 26 -12.00 -7.83 19.09
C GLU A 26 -11.49 -9.21 19.53
N ALA A 27 -12.37 -10.20 19.66
CA ALA A 27 -12.02 -11.52 20.17
C ALA A 27 -11.22 -12.37 19.18
N GLU A 28 -11.51 -12.27 17.88
CA GLU A 28 -10.96 -13.14 16.84
C GLU A 28 -9.87 -12.44 16.01
N LEU A 29 -10.02 -11.15 15.73
CA LEU A 29 -9.08 -10.36 14.91
C LEU A 29 -8.18 -9.43 15.73
N GLY A 30 -8.44 -9.28 17.04
CA GLY A 30 -7.71 -8.35 17.91
C GLY A 30 -7.94 -6.88 17.54
N ILE A 31 -9.04 -6.57 16.85
CA ILE A 31 -9.37 -5.23 16.36
C ILE A 31 -9.98 -4.40 17.50
N ASP A 32 -9.16 -3.61 18.21
CA ASP A 32 -9.68 -2.56 19.10
C ASP A 32 -10.26 -1.42 18.27
N SER A 33 -11.59 -1.32 18.26
CA SER A 33 -12.33 -0.33 17.45
C SER A 33 -12.08 1.11 17.91
N GLY A 34 -11.47 1.33 19.07
CA GLY A 34 -11.18 2.66 19.63
C GLY A 34 -9.94 3.35 19.06
N GLN A 35 -9.06 2.61 18.35
CA GLN A 35 -7.75 3.11 17.89
C GLN A 35 -7.56 3.12 16.37
N GLN A 36 -8.57 2.76 15.59
CA GLN A 36 -8.45 2.68 14.13
C GLN A 36 -8.71 4.04 13.50
N VAL A 37 -7.69 4.56 12.81
CA VAL A 37 -7.75 5.75 11.97
C VAL A 37 -9.00 5.67 11.08
N SER A 38 -9.84 6.72 11.08
CA SER A 38 -11.10 6.68 10.33
C SER A 38 -10.82 6.35 8.85
N PRO A 39 -11.64 5.51 8.20
CA PRO A 39 -11.39 5.08 6.82
C PRO A 39 -11.16 6.24 5.84
N GLY A 40 -11.90 7.35 6.02
CA GLY A 40 -11.72 8.56 5.23
C GLY A 40 -10.36 9.24 5.44
N GLN A 41 -9.87 9.31 6.68
CA GLN A 41 -8.54 9.83 6.98
C GLN A 41 -7.45 8.97 6.32
N ALA A 42 -7.58 7.65 6.40
CA ALA A 42 -6.64 6.72 5.78
C ALA A 42 -6.63 6.85 4.25
N ALA A 43 -7.80 6.99 3.63
CA ALA A 43 -7.93 7.18 2.18
C ALA A 43 -7.28 8.49 1.71
N ILE A 44 -7.57 9.62 2.38
CA ILE A 44 -7.01 10.93 2.03
C ILE A 44 -5.49 10.94 2.24
N SER A 45 -5.01 10.39 3.35
CA SER A 45 -3.58 10.27 3.62
C SER A 45 -2.86 9.45 2.54
N SER A 46 -3.47 8.34 2.12
CA SER A 46 -2.93 7.48 1.05
C SER A 46 -2.91 8.19 -0.30
N PHE A 47 -3.99 8.91 -0.64
CA PHE A 47 -4.08 9.71 -1.86
C PHE A 47 -2.98 10.77 -1.93
N ILE A 48 -2.81 11.55 -0.86
CA ILE A 48 -1.78 12.60 -0.80
C ILE A 48 -0.39 11.98 -0.90
N SER A 49 -0.14 10.89 -0.18
CA SER A 49 1.16 10.19 -0.20
C SER A 49 1.49 9.67 -1.60
N PHE A 50 0.50 9.10 -2.31
CA PHE A 50 0.67 8.62 -3.68
C PHE A 50 0.88 9.76 -4.67
N ALA A 51 0.06 10.81 -4.58
CA ALA A 51 0.18 11.99 -5.43
C ALA A 51 1.57 12.62 -5.32
N LEU A 52 2.06 12.81 -4.09
CA LEU A 52 3.40 13.34 -3.84
C LEU A 52 4.51 12.37 -4.31
N GLY A 53 4.36 11.07 -4.03
CA GLY A 53 5.35 10.06 -4.44
C GLY A 53 5.49 9.90 -5.96
N SER A 54 4.42 10.19 -6.71
CA SER A 54 4.38 10.08 -8.18
C SER A 54 4.81 11.34 -8.93
N LEU A 55 5.06 12.46 -8.24
CA LEU A 55 5.46 13.73 -8.88
C LEU A 55 6.70 13.57 -9.76
N LEU A 56 7.73 12.88 -9.27
CA LEU A 56 8.98 12.70 -10.01
C LEU A 56 8.77 11.90 -11.31
N PRO A 57 8.11 10.73 -11.31
CA PRO A 57 7.67 10.03 -12.52
C PRO A 57 6.83 10.88 -13.47
N LEU A 58 5.90 11.68 -12.93
CA LEU A 58 5.02 12.57 -13.70
C LEU A 58 5.81 13.63 -14.47
N VAL A 59 6.79 14.26 -13.81
CA VAL A 59 7.68 15.22 -14.47
C VAL A 59 8.55 14.50 -15.51
N ALA A 60 9.07 13.32 -15.20
CA ALA A 60 9.92 12.57 -16.10
C ALA A 60 9.22 12.17 -17.41
N ILE A 61 7.93 11.77 -17.35
CA ILE A 61 7.16 11.40 -18.54
C ILE A 61 6.63 12.60 -19.32
N THR A 62 6.27 13.71 -18.65
CA THR A 62 5.70 14.90 -19.31
C THR A 62 6.74 15.91 -19.78
N GLY A 63 8.00 15.76 -19.36
CA GLY A 63 9.09 16.68 -19.70
C GLY A 63 9.44 16.74 -21.19
N PRO A 64 10.22 17.77 -21.60
CA PRO A 64 10.55 18.06 -23.00
C PRO A 64 11.59 17.10 -23.62
N TRP A 65 12.20 16.21 -22.84
CA TRP A 65 13.25 15.28 -23.27
C TRP A 65 12.69 14.02 -23.97
N ILE A 66 12.26 14.17 -25.21
CA ILE A 66 11.61 13.08 -25.96
C ILE A 66 12.54 11.88 -26.19
N ASP A 67 13.83 12.12 -26.46
CA ASP A 67 14.77 11.07 -26.88
C ASP A 67 15.08 10.04 -25.80
N PHE A 68 15.05 10.46 -24.53
CA PHE A 68 15.32 9.59 -23.38
C PHE A 68 14.16 9.54 -22.39
N ARG A 69 12.95 9.91 -22.83
CA ARG A 69 11.75 9.99 -21.99
C ARG A 69 11.49 8.69 -21.24
N ILE A 70 11.55 7.55 -21.94
CA ILE A 70 11.28 6.23 -21.36
C ILE A 70 12.30 5.93 -20.25
N GLN A 71 13.58 6.12 -20.53
CA GLN A 71 14.67 5.87 -19.58
C GLN A 71 14.56 6.79 -18.37
N ALA A 72 14.24 8.07 -18.59
CA ALA A 72 13.99 9.04 -17.52
C ALA A 72 12.81 8.60 -16.63
N THR A 73 11.70 8.15 -17.22
CA THR A 73 10.54 7.68 -16.46
C THR A 73 10.87 6.44 -15.65
N ILE A 74 11.56 5.45 -16.22
CA ILE A 74 11.96 4.23 -15.49
C ILE A 74 12.83 4.60 -14.28
N PHE A 75 13.86 5.44 -14.49
CA PHE A 75 14.73 5.88 -13.42
C PHE A 75 13.98 6.65 -12.33
N ALA A 76 13.09 7.56 -12.73
CA ALA A 76 12.26 8.34 -11.83
C ALA A 76 11.33 7.45 -10.99
N VAL A 77 10.71 6.43 -11.58
CA VAL A 77 9.86 5.47 -10.84
C VAL A 77 10.68 4.68 -9.83
N VAL A 78 11.83 4.14 -10.24
CA VAL A 78 12.71 3.39 -9.33
C VAL A 78 13.17 4.26 -8.17
N LEU A 79 13.56 5.52 -8.44
CA LEU A 79 14.00 6.47 -7.42
C LEU A 79 12.85 6.84 -6.47
N SER A 80 11.67 7.14 -6.99
CA SER A 80 10.46 7.39 -6.18
C SER A 80 10.12 6.21 -5.29
N LEU A 81 10.15 4.98 -5.80
CA LEU A 81 9.84 3.77 -5.03
C LEU A 81 10.90 3.48 -3.97
N ALA A 82 12.18 3.72 -4.27
CA ALA A 82 13.25 3.57 -3.30
C ALA A 82 13.08 4.56 -2.14
N ILE A 83 12.83 5.84 -2.44
CA ILE A 83 12.62 6.89 -1.44
C ILE A 83 11.37 6.60 -0.60
N THR A 84 10.22 6.43 -1.26
CA THR A 84 8.93 6.22 -0.56
C THR A 84 8.92 4.89 0.20
N GLY A 85 9.47 3.82 -0.37
CA GLY A 85 9.62 2.53 0.28
C GLY A 85 10.54 2.59 1.50
N PHE A 86 11.67 3.31 1.41
CA PHE A 86 12.57 3.52 2.54
C PHE A 86 11.91 4.32 3.67
N VAL A 87 11.26 5.43 3.33
CA VAL A 87 10.54 6.29 4.30
C VAL A 87 9.42 5.48 4.97
N GLY A 88 8.60 4.78 4.20
CA GLY A 88 7.52 3.93 4.72
C GLY A 88 8.05 2.83 5.64
N ALA A 89 9.14 2.15 5.25
CA ALA A 89 9.74 1.12 6.10
C ALA A 89 10.36 1.68 7.39
N LYS A 90 10.93 2.89 7.34
CA LYS A 90 11.45 3.59 8.52
C LYS A 90 10.33 3.97 9.49
N ILE A 91 9.23 4.51 8.99
CA ILE A 91 8.06 4.87 9.81
C ILE A 91 7.40 3.60 10.39
N GLY A 92 7.34 2.52 9.61
CA GLY A 92 6.72 1.25 10.01
C GLY A 92 7.59 0.31 10.85
N GLY A 93 8.82 0.71 11.24
CA GLY A 93 9.69 -0.09 12.11
C GLY A 93 10.19 -1.42 11.53
N ALA A 94 10.07 -1.64 10.22
CA ALA A 94 10.39 -2.92 9.58
C ALA A 94 11.85 -3.01 9.09
N LYS A 95 12.38 -4.24 8.92
CA LYS A 95 13.69 -4.51 8.29
C LYS A 95 13.67 -4.09 6.81
N SER A 96 14.00 -2.83 6.59
CA SER A 96 13.67 -2.01 5.41
C SER A 96 14.23 -2.52 4.07
N ALA A 97 15.50 -2.94 4.02
CA ALA A 97 16.18 -3.11 2.73
C ALA A 97 15.61 -4.25 1.85
N LYS A 98 15.30 -5.42 2.43
CA LYS A 98 14.78 -6.56 1.65
C LYS A 98 13.36 -6.30 1.13
N ALA A 99 12.53 -5.66 1.94
CA ALA A 99 11.16 -5.30 1.54
C ALA A 99 11.16 -4.25 0.42
N VAL A 100 12.01 -3.23 0.54
CA VAL A 100 12.19 -2.19 -0.49
C VAL A 100 12.72 -2.79 -1.78
N LEU A 101 13.75 -3.65 -1.71
CA LEU A 101 14.30 -4.30 -2.89
C LEU A 101 13.25 -5.17 -3.60
N ARG A 102 12.52 -5.99 -2.85
CA ARG A 102 11.40 -6.78 -3.40
C ARG A 102 10.38 -5.89 -4.10
N ASN A 103 9.99 -4.78 -3.47
CA ASN A 103 9.04 -3.84 -4.03
C ASN A 103 9.53 -3.27 -5.37
N VAL A 104 10.78 -2.76 -5.39
CA VAL A 104 11.39 -2.21 -6.60
C VAL A 104 11.47 -3.25 -7.73
N VAL A 105 11.88 -4.49 -7.42
CA VAL A 105 11.97 -5.59 -8.41
C VAL A 105 10.61 -5.93 -8.99
N VAL A 106 9.59 -6.09 -8.15
CA VAL A 106 8.22 -6.39 -8.63
C VAL A 106 7.70 -5.23 -9.48
N SER A 107 7.88 -3.98 -9.04
CA SER A 107 7.45 -2.82 -9.83
C SER A 107 8.18 -2.72 -11.17
N ALA A 108 9.49 -2.99 -11.21
CA ALA A 108 10.26 -3.01 -12.46
C ALA A 108 9.76 -4.10 -13.42
N LEU A 109 9.46 -5.30 -12.90
CA LEU A 109 8.88 -6.38 -13.69
C LEU A 109 7.51 -5.98 -14.24
N THR A 110 6.63 -5.44 -13.40
CA THR A 110 5.30 -4.96 -13.82
C THR A 110 5.40 -3.90 -14.91
N MET A 111 6.29 -2.92 -14.74
CA MET A 111 6.53 -1.90 -15.77
C MET A 111 7.04 -2.50 -17.09
N GLY A 112 7.94 -3.49 -17.03
CA GLY A 112 8.41 -4.20 -18.21
C GLY A 112 7.28 -4.92 -18.94
N VAL A 113 6.40 -5.59 -18.19
CA VAL A 113 5.22 -6.27 -18.75
C VAL A 113 4.24 -5.28 -19.38
N THR A 114 3.89 -4.19 -18.69
CA THR A 114 2.97 -3.19 -19.27
C THR A 114 3.56 -2.47 -20.48
N TYR A 115 4.87 -2.19 -20.46
CA TYR A 115 5.56 -1.64 -21.63
C TYR A 115 5.55 -2.62 -22.80
N ALA A 116 5.84 -3.91 -22.57
CA ALA A 116 5.82 -4.93 -23.61
C ALA A 116 4.42 -5.13 -24.20
N ILE A 117 3.37 -5.18 -23.37
CA ILE A 117 1.99 -5.26 -23.86
C ILE A 117 1.65 -4.00 -24.66
N GLY A 118 1.98 -2.82 -24.15
CA GLY A 118 1.73 -1.55 -24.82
C GLY A 118 2.46 -1.43 -26.16
N SER A 119 3.71 -1.92 -26.25
CA SER A 119 4.47 -1.92 -27.50
C SER A 119 3.91 -2.92 -28.49
N LEU A 120 3.52 -4.12 -28.04
CA LEU A 120 2.85 -5.11 -28.88
C LEU A 120 1.54 -4.54 -29.44
N VAL A 121 0.59 -4.14 -28.57
CA VAL A 121 -0.71 -3.61 -28.99
C VAL A 121 -0.58 -2.32 -29.82
N GLY A 122 0.31 -1.40 -29.42
CA GLY A 122 0.58 -0.17 -30.17
C GLY A 122 1.23 -0.41 -31.53
N SER A 123 1.99 -1.51 -31.68
CA SER A 123 2.51 -1.94 -32.98
C SER A 123 1.49 -2.69 -33.84
N VAL A 124 0.39 -3.21 -33.28
CA VAL A 124 -0.67 -3.90 -34.05
C VAL A 124 -1.71 -2.91 -34.64
N HIS A 125 -1.60 -1.61 -34.35
CA HIS A 125 -2.54 -0.57 -34.79
C HIS A 125 -1.96 0.48 -35.75
N PHE A 126 -0.94 0.12 -36.54
CA PHE A 126 -0.49 0.88 -37.71
C PHE A 126 -0.34 -0.03 -38.93
#